data_AF-A0A653Z663-F1
#
_entry.id   AF-A0A653Z663-F1
#
_cell.length_a   1.000
_cell.length_b   1.000
_cell.length_c   1.000
_cell.angle_alpha   90.00
_cell.angle_beta   90.00
_cell.angle_gamma   90.00
#
_symmetry.space_group_name_H-M   'P 1'
#
loop_
_entity.id
_entity.type
_entity.pdbx_description
1 polymer ?
#
loop_
_entity_poly.entity_id
_entity_poly.type
_entity_poly.pdbx_seq_one_letter_code
_entity_poly.pdbx_strand_id
1 'polypeptide(L)'
;MQYLDNVFFLILLIAGFGLFGKSLLKIYRNIRLGREINRSDRKAERWETMARVAMGQSRMTARPVAGVLHLFVYVGFVIINIELVEIIVDGIFGTHRFLSTIFGHTFYNFFTATLEVLALLVIVGVVLFFIRRNFYGVKRLTMKELFGWPKNDANWILIIEFALMVAFFTMNSSDFILQQRGVLEAHGSFPISEMTLVPFLEIFSFDNGFLVFVERGAWWFHFIGILFFMNYLYYSKHLHIILAFPSTWYANLDLYGKFNNLESVTKEIKLMMDPNADPYAAPAEGAEEAPSKFGAEDIFDLNQVQLLNAYSCTECGRCTSVCPANITGKKLSPRAILMKTRDRLEEVGRNIDKNGKFEDDGKKLLNDYITKEELWACTTCNACTQACPILLDPLSIIFEMRRFLVMEQSAAPQELNLMMTNVENNAAPWQYNQADRLNWAKD
;
A
#
# COMPACT_ATOMS: atom_id res chain seq x y z
N MET A 1 15.39 -25.34 -32.52
CA MET A 1 14.05 -24.75 -32.71
C MET A 1 13.09 -25.19 -31.61
N GLN A 2 13.08 -26.48 -31.21
CA GLN A 2 12.16 -27.05 -30.21
C GLN A 2 12.26 -26.51 -28.77
N TYR A 3 13.34 -25.78 -28.44
CA TYR A 3 13.56 -25.18 -27.10
C TYR A 3 13.68 -23.65 -27.14
N LEU A 4 13.50 -23.02 -28.31
CA LEU A 4 13.66 -21.56 -28.42
C LEU A 4 12.62 -20.83 -27.58
N ASP A 5 11.38 -21.32 -27.57
CA ASP A 5 10.28 -20.74 -26.81
C ASP A 5 10.53 -20.86 -25.30
N ASN A 6 10.99 -22.02 -24.81
CA ASN A 6 11.32 -22.24 -23.40
C ASN A 6 12.52 -21.38 -22.95
N VAL A 7 13.53 -21.24 -23.81
CA VAL A 7 14.69 -20.38 -23.51
C VAL A 7 14.26 -18.92 -23.44
N PHE A 8 13.42 -18.47 -24.38
CA PHE A 8 12.88 -17.13 -24.38
C PHE A 8 11.99 -16.87 -23.15
N PHE A 9 11.15 -17.84 -22.78
CA PHE A 9 10.34 -17.83 -21.57
C PHE A 9 11.20 -17.65 -20.32
N LEU A 10 12.26 -18.45 -20.17
CA LEU A 10 13.16 -18.39 -19.02
C LEU A 10 13.90 -17.05 -18.94
N ILE A 11 14.35 -16.50 -20.08
CA ILE A 11 14.98 -15.17 -20.13
C ILE A 11 14.02 -14.10 -19.63
N LEU A 12 12.77 -14.10 -20.12
CA LEU A 12 11.76 -13.13 -19.69
C LEU A 12 11.41 -13.29 -18.21
N LEU A 13 11.32 -14.53 -17.71
CA LEU A 13 11.07 -14.83 -16.31
C LEU A 13 12.18 -14.26 -15.42
N ILE A 14 13.45 -14.56 -15.73
CA ILE A 14 14.60 -14.07 -14.97
C ILE A 14 14.68 -12.54 -15.03
N ALA A 15 14.52 -11.94 -16.21
CA ALA A 15 14.52 -10.50 -16.37
C ALA A 15 13.38 -9.83 -15.58
N GLY A 16 12.17 -10.37 -15.68
CA GLY A 16 10.98 -9.86 -15.00
C GLY A 16 11.11 -9.88 -13.48
N PHE A 17 11.51 -11.01 -12.90
CA PHE A 17 11.75 -11.12 -11.46
C PHE A 17 12.98 -10.33 -10.99
N GLY A 18 14.04 -10.26 -11.80
CA GLY A 18 15.24 -9.47 -11.49
C GLY A 18 14.97 -7.97 -11.41
N LEU A 19 14.22 -7.42 -12.36
CA LEU A 19 13.78 -6.02 -12.35
C LEU A 19 12.88 -5.72 -11.15
N PHE A 20 11.96 -6.64 -10.85
CA PHE A 20 11.06 -6.50 -9.71
C PHE A 20 11.82 -6.54 -8.38
N GLY A 21 12.77 -7.46 -8.21
CA GLY A 21 13.64 -7.53 -7.04
C GLY A 21 14.46 -6.25 -6.84
N LYS A 22 15.04 -5.69 -7.91
CA LYS A 22 15.74 -4.40 -7.87
C LYS A 22 14.82 -3.26 -7.40
N SER A 23 13.58 -3.26 -7.87
CA SER A 23 12.55 -2.28 -7.51
C SER A 23 12.18 -2.38 -6.02
N LEU A 24 11.99 -3.59 -5.50
CA LEU A 24 11.73 -3.81 -4.06
C LEU A 24 12.92 -3.39 -3.18
N LEU A 25 14.16 -3.69 -3.60
CA LEU A 25 15.37 -3.26 -2.88
C LEU A 25 15.46 -1.73 -2.79
N LYS A 26 15.02 -1.02 -3.84
CA LYS A 26 14.96 0.44 -3.83
C LYS A 26 13.93 0.97 -2.83
N ILE A 27 12.72 0.40 -2.78
CA ILE A 27 11.73 0.76 -1.74
C ILE A 27 12.30 0.50 -0.36
N TYR A 28 12.89 -0.67 -0.14
CA TYR A 28 13.49 -1.04 1.14
C TYR A 28 14.59 -0.06 1.55
N ARG A 29 15.52 0.28 0.65
CA ARG A 29 16.54 1.32 0.88
C ARG A 29 15.90 2.65 1.27
N ASN A 30 14.89 3.10 0.52
CA ASN A 30 14.23 4.38 0.78
C ASN A 30 13.54 4.37 2.15
N ILE A 31 12.86 3.28 2.53
CA ILE A 31 12.27 3.13 3.87
C ILE A 31 13.35 3.19 4.97
N ARG A 32 14.53 2.62 4.73
CA ARG A 32 15.66 2.62 5.67
C ARG A 32 16.35 3.99 5.81
N LEU A 33 16.00 4.99 5.01
CA LEU A 33 16.49 6.36 5.21
C LEU A 33 15.91 7.03 6.46
N GLY A 34 14.78 6.53 6.96
CA GLY A 34 14.16 7.03 8.18
C GLY A 34 14.85 6.53 9.45
N ARG A 35 14.62 7.23 10.55
CA ARG A 35 15.11 6.87 11.89
C ARG A 35 14.64 5.48 12.30
N GLU A 36 15.53 4.70 12.90
CA GLU A 36 15.20 3.38 13.39
C GLU A 36 14.16 3.46 14.51
N ILE A 37 13.23 2.50 14.53
CA ILE A 37 12.22 2.37 15.58
C ILE A 37 11.99 0.91 15.88
N ASN A 38 11.97 0.55 17.17
CA ASN A 38 11.64 -0.81 17.58
C ASN A 38 10.12 -0.94 17.75
N ARG A 39 9.49 -1.69 16.85
CA ARG A 39 8.09 -2.13 16.93
C ARG A 39 7.97 -3.65 16.85
N SER A 40 8.89 -4.36 17.52
CA SER A 40 8.93 -5.83 17.57
C SER A 40 8.36 -6.41 18.88
N ASP A 41 7.74 -5.56 19.70
CA ASP A 41 6.98 -5.92 20.90
C ASP A 41 5.69 -6.68 20.55
N ARG A 42 5.06 -7.34 21.53
CA ARG A 42 3.73 -7.98 21.40
C ARG A 42 3.56 -8.81 20.13
N LYS A 43 4.54 -9.68 19.83
CA LYS A 43 4.60 -10.46 18.57
C LYS A 43 3.31 -11.24 18.26
N ALA A 44 2.69 -11.83 19.28
CA ALA A 44 1.44 -12.58 19.11
C ALA A 44 0.30 -11.68 18.60
N GLU A 45 0.09 -10.52 19.25
CA GLU A 45 -0.94 -9.54 18.84
C GLU A 45 -0.65 -8.98 17.44
N ARG A 46 0.62 -8.81 17.06
CA ARG A 46 1.00 -8.36 15.71
C ARG A 46 0.70 -9.41 14.64
N TRP A 47 0.98 -10.70 14.89
CA TRP A 47 0.65 -11.79 13.94
C TRP A 47 -0.86 -11.90 13.78
N GLU A 48 -1.58 -11.82 14.89
CA GLU A 48 -3.04 -11.81 14.88
C GLU A 48 -3.59 -10.61 14.11
N THR A 49 -3.05 -9.41 14.35
CA THR A 49 -3.47 -8.18 13.65
C THR A 49 -3.21 -8.27 12.16
N MET A 50 -2.01 -8.70 11.75
CA MET A 50 -1.67 -8.88 10.35
C MET A 50 -2.58 -9.93 9.70
N ALA A 51 -2.78 -11.09 10.32
CA ALA A 51 -3.65 -12.14 9.80
C ALA A 51 -5.10 -11.65 9.66
N ARG A 52 -5.65 -10.99 10.69
CA ARG A 52 -7.02 -10.49 10.70
C ARG A 52 -7.26 -9.38 9.67
N VAL A 53 -6.27 -8.55 9.40
CA VAL A 53 -6.42 -7.38 8.52
C VAL A 53 -5.97 -7.67 7.09
N ALA A 54 -4.75 -8.18 6.89
CA ALA A 54 -4.17 -8.43 5.57
C ALA A 54 -4.78 -9.68 4.90
N MET A 55 -4.96 -10.78 5.64
CA MET A 55 -5.59 -12.00 5.09
C MET A 55 -7.11 -11.99 5.26
N GLY A 56 -7.60 -11.69 6.47
CA GLY A 56 -9.03 -11.74 6.80
C GLY A 56 -9.86 -10.56 6.30
N GLN A 57 -9.24 -9.51 5.74
CA GLN A 57 -9.89 -8.29 5.25
C GLN A 57 -10.93 -7.67 6.19
N SER A 58 -10.77 -7.84 7.51
CA SER A 58 -11.78 -7.48 8.53
C SER A 58 -12.25 -6.02 8.48
N ARG A 59 -11.40 -5.11 7.98
CA ARG A 59 -11.73 -3.67 7.85
C ARG A 59 -12.44 -3.33 6.53
N MET A 60 -12.48 -4.23 5.54
CA MET A 60 -13.08 -3.95 4.24
C MET A 60 -14.62 -4.03 4.29
N THR A 61 -15.15 -4.92 5.14
CA THR A 61 -16.60 -5.18 5.36
C THR A 61 -17.38 -3.97 5.91
N ALA A 62 -16.69 -2.99 6.51
CA ALA A 62 -17.29 -1.71 6.93
C ALA A 62 -18.00 -0.96 5.79
N ARG A 63 -17.72 -1.32 4.52
CA ARG A 63 -18.47 -0.88 3.34
C ARG A 63 -18.86 -2.10 2.51
N PRO A 64 -20.05 -2.70 2.74
CA PRO A 64 -20.41 -4.03 2.22
C PRO A 64 -20.19 -4.20 0.71
N VAL A 65 -20.67 -3.25 -0.11
CA VAL A 65 -20.50 -3.32 -1.58
C VAL A 65 -19.03 -3.36 -1.98
N ALA A 66 -18.20 -2.47 -1.45
CA ALA A 66 -16.78 -2.46 -1.77
C ALA A 66 -16.04 -3.68 -1.19
N GLY A 67 -16.49 -4.19 -0.03
CA GLY A 67 -15.96 -5.40 0.59
C GLY A 67 -16.21 -6.65 -0.23
N VAL A 68 -17.43 -6.84 -0.73
CA VAL A 68 -17.77 -8.00 -1.57
C VAL A 68 -17.01 -7.96 -2.90
N LEU A 69 -16.97 -6.81 -3.57
CA LEU A 69 -16.22 -6.68 -4.83
C LEU A 69 -14.71 -6.93 -4.63
N HIS A 70 -14.14 -6.44 -3.52
CA HIS A 70 -12.74 -6.67 -3.20
C HIS A 70 -12.47 -8.13 -2.82
N LEU A 71 -13.43 -8.80 -2.17
CA LEU A 71 -13.33 -10.22 -1.85
C LEU A 71 -13.25 -11.07 -3.12
N PHE A 72 -14.07 -10.77 -4.15
CA PHE A 72 -13.98 -11.46 -5.45
C PHE A 72 -12.59 -11.33 -6.05
N VAL A 73 -12.07 -10.10 -6.12
CA VAL A 73 -10.73 -9.84 -6.67
C VAL A 73 -9.64 -10.52 -5.84
N TYR A 74 -9.73 -10.47 -4.51
CA TYR A 74 -8.72 -11.04 -3.63
C TYR A 74 -8.69 -12.57 -3.64
N VAL A 75 -9.85 -13.22 -3.51
CA VAL A 75 -9.93 -14.69 -3.53
C VAL A 75 -9.54 -15.20 -4.91
N GLY A 76 -10.00 -14.54 -5.98
CA GLY A 76 -9.56 -14.82 -7.34
C GLY A 76 -8.05 -14.71 -7.46
N PHE A 77 -7.45 -13.59 -7.05
CA PHE A 77 -6.00 -13.39 -7.10
C PHE A 77 -5.24 -14.48 -6.32
N VAL A 78 -5.61 -14.78 -5.07
CA VAL A 78 -4.90 -15.78 -4.25
C VAL A 78 -4.96 -17.18 -4.87
N ILE A 79 -6.10 -17.60 -5.39
CA ILE A 79 -6.25 -18.94 -5.97
C ILE A 79 -5.62 -19.02 -7.37
N ILE A 80 -5.73 -17.97 -8.20
CA ILE A 80 -5.10 -17.90 -9.54
C ILE A 80 -3.57 -17.92 -9.44
N ASN A 81 -2.96 -17.51 -8.32
CA ASN A 81 -1.51 -17.66 -8.13
C ASN A 81 -1.05 -19.14 -8.15
N ILE A 82 -1.93 -20.11 -7.84
CA ILE A 82 -1.63 -21.53 -7.99
C ILE A 82 -1.50 -21.90 -9.47
N GLU A 83 -2.37 -21.33 -10.32
CA GLU A 83 -2.28 -21.49 -11.78
C GLU A 83 -1.06 -20.79 -12.38
N LEU A 84 -0.63 -19.66 -11.81
CA LEU A 84 0.65 -19.06 -12.21
C LEU A 84 1.83 -20.05 -12.07
N VAL A 85 1.80 -20.92 -11.06
CA VAL A 85 2.80 -22.00 -10.93
C VAL A 85 2.71 -22.97 -12.10
N GLU A 86 1.49 -23.34 -12.54
CA GLU A 86 1.28 -24.16 -13.75
C GLU A 86 1.89 -23.49 -14.98
N ILE A 87 1.58 -22.21 -15.23
CA ILE A 87 2.12 -21.44 -16.37
C ILE A 87 3.65 -21.40 -16.35
N ILE A 88 4.26 -21.23 -15.17
CA ILE A 88 5.73 -21.21 -15.03
C ILE A 88 6.33 -22.57 -15.35
N VAL A 89 5.77 -23.65 -14.83
CA VAL A 89 6.27 -25.02 -15.09
C VAL A 89 6.09 -25.39 -16.56
N ASP A 90 4.90 -25.14 -17.11
CA ASP A 90 4.59 -25.40 -18.53
C ASP A 90 5.51 -24.59 -19.46
N GLY A 91 5.78 -23.33 -19.15
CA GLY A 91 6.70 -22.50 -19.93
C GLY A 91 8.17 -22.93 -19.87
N ILE A 92 8.64 -23.42 -18.72
CA ILE A 92 10.03 -23.88 -18.56
C ILE A 92 10.24 -25.24 -19.24
N PHE A 93 9.33 -26.19 -19.01
CA PHE A 93 9.50 -27.58 -19.46
C PHE A 93 8.80 -27.88 -20.79
N GLY A 94 7.99 -26.97 -21.32
CA GLY A 94 7.20 -27.20 -22.53
C GLY A 94 6.06 -28.20 -22.31
N THR A 95 5.60 -28.35 -21.06
CA THR A 95 4.45 -29.21 -20.73
C THR A 95 3.14 -28.47 -20.98
N HIS A 96 2.02 -29.19 -20.90
CA HIS A 96 0.68 -28.62 -21.03
C HIS A 96 -0.18 -29.11 -19.86
N ARG A 97 -0.69 -28.18 -19.06
CA ARG A 97 -1.53 -28.46 -17.88
C ARG A 97 -0.84 -29.39 -16.89
N PHE A 98 0.40 -29.08 -16.52
CA PHE A 98 1.20 -29.93 -15.63
C PHE A 98 0.48 -30.33 -14.32
N LEU A 99 -0.33 -29.46 -13.71
CA LEU A 99 -0.99 -29.79 -12.45
C LEU A 99 -2.01 -30.92 -12.59
N SER A 100 -2.52 -31.20 -13.79
CA SER A 100 -3.38 -32.37 -14.05
C SER A 100 -2.71 -33.69 -13.63
N THR A 101 -1.39 -33.79 -13.81
CA THR A 101 -0.60 -34.97 -13.45
C THR A 101 -0.40 -35.14 -11.95
N ILE A 102 -0.36 -34.03 -11.20
CA ILE A 102 -0.18 -34.03 -9.74
C ILE A 102 -1.52 -34.24 -9.03
N PHE A 103 -2.55 -33.52 -9.47
CA PHE A 103 -3.85 -33.47 -8.83
C PHE A 103 -4.77 -34.62 -9.24
N GLY A 104 -4.46 -35.28 -10.37
CA GLY A 104 -5.36 -36.22 -11.01
C GLY A 104 -6.57 -35.51 -11.64
N HIS A 105 -7.20 -36.19 -12.60
CA HIS A 105 -8.25 -35.59 -13.43
C HIS A 105 -9.41 -35.00 -12.63
N THR A 106 -9.92 -35.69 -11.61
CA THR A 106 -11.11 -35.23 -10.86
C THR A 106 -10.86 -33.92 -10.11
N PHE A 107 -9.75 -33.82 -9.37
CA PHE A 107 -9.45 -32.62 -8.61
C PHE A 107 -9.01 -31.48 -9.53
N TYR A 108 -8.26 -31.78 -10.60
CA TYR A 108 -7.87 -30.80 -11.59
C TYR A 108 -9.07 -30.18 -12.32
N ASN A 109 -10.09 -30.98 -12.67
CA ASN A 109 -11.34 -30.48 -13.26
C ASN A 109 -12.10 -29.58 -12.30
N PHE A 110 -12.17 -29.94 -11.01
CA PHE A 110 -12.78 -29.07 -9.99
C PHE A 110 -12.01 -27.75 -9.82
N PHE A 111 -10.68 -27.83 -9.80
CA PHE A 111 -9.79 -26.68 -9.66
C PHE A 111 -9.94 -25.70 -10.82
N THR A 112 -9.84 -26.17 -12.07
CA THR A 112 -9.99 -25.36 -13.29
C THR A 112 -11.39 -24.76 -13.43
N ALA A 113 -12.45 -25.52 -13.12
CA ALA A 113 -13.81 -24.98 -13.08
C ALA A 113 -13.97 -23.87 -12.02
N THR A 114 -13.32 -24.03 -10.86
CA THR A 114 -13.32 -23.01 -9.81
C THR A 114 -12.58 -21.75 -10.26
N LEU A 115 -11.44 -21.88 -10.93
CA LEU A 115 -10.69 -20.76 -11.50
C LEU A 115 -11.52 -19.98 -12.52
N GLU A 116 -12.26 -20.67 -13.40
CA GLU A 116 -13.15 -20.03 -14.37
C GLU A 116 -14.24 -19.18 -13.70
N VAL A 117 -14.91 -19.73 -12.68
CA VAL A 117 -15.94 -19.00 -11.92
C VAL A 117 -15.32 -17.80 -11.20
N LEU A 118 -14.16 -17.96 -10.57
CA LEU A 118 -13.47 -16.88 -9.89
C LEU A 118 -13.02 -15.79 -10.87
N ALA A 119 -12.45 -16.15 -12.03
CA ALA A 119 -12.04 -15.21 -13.07
C ALA A 119 -13.23 -14.38 -13.58
N LEU A 120 -14.42 -14.98 -13.70
CA LEU A 120 -15.65 -14.26 -14.05
C LEU A 120 -16.02 -13.26 -12.95
N LEU A 121 -15.96 -13.68 -11.68
CA LEU A 121 -16.21 -12.80 -10.54
C LEU A 121 -15.19 -11.65 -10.46
N VAL A 122 -13.93 -11.89 -10.83
CA VAL A 122 -12.91 -10.85 -10.97
C VAL A 122 -13.30 -9.86 -12.05
N ILE A 123 -13.68 -10.32 -13.26
CA ILE A 123 -14.16 -9.43 -14.35
C ILE A 123 -15.32 -8.58 -13.87
N VAL A 124 -16.34 -9.19 -13.25
CA VAL A 124 -17.50 -8.47 -12.70
C VAL A 124 -17.05 -7.43 -11.66
N GLY A 125 -16.15 -7.82 -10.74
CA GLY A 125 -15.58 -6.93 -9.73
C GLY A 125 -14.86 -5.72 -10.33
N VAL A 126 -13.98 -5.97 -11.29
CA VAL A 126 -13.17 -4.95 -11.98
C VAL A 126 -14.05 -3.99 -12.78
N VAL A 127 -15.03 -4.50 -13.54
CA VAL A 127 -15.99 -3.68 -14.30
C VAL A 127 -16.81 -2.81 -13.35
N LEU A 128 -17.33 -3.38 -12.26
CA LEU A 128 -18.10 -2.61 -11.27
C LEU A 128 -17.23 -1.56 -10.55
N PHE A 129 -15.96 -1.87 -10.24
CA PHE A 129 -15.03 -0.89 -9.70
C PHE A 129 -14.74 0.23 -10.69
N PHE A 130 -14.53 -0.11 -11.97
CA PHE A 130 -14.28 0.85 -13.04
C PHE A 130 -15.48 1.80 -13.20
N ILE A 131 -16.69 1.24 -13.23
CA ILE A 131 -17.93 2.02 -13.37
C ILE A 131 -18.14 2.92 -12.15
N ARG A 132 -18.02 2.36 -10.94
CA ARG A 132 -18.19 3.09 -9.68
C ARG A 132 -17.18 4.24 -9.54
N ARG A 133 -15.97 4.06 -10.07
CA ARG A 133 -14.91 5.07 -10.01
C ARG A 133 -15.11 6.19 -11.02
N ASN A 134 -15.43 5.85 -12.28
CA ASN A 134 -15.42 6.81 -13.38
C ASN A 134 -16.78 7.46 -13.65
N PHE A 135 -17.90 6.76 -13.42
CA PHE A 135 -19.24 7.27 -13.73
C PHE A 135 -20.03 7.72 -12.48
N TYR A 136 -20.00 6.96 -11.39
CA TYR A 136 -20.81 7.30 -10.18
C TYR A 136 -20.23 8.43 -9.31
N GLY A 137 -18.99 8.86 -9.52
CA GLY A 137 -18.44 10.05 -8.88
C GLY A 137 -18.36 9.99 -7.33
N VAL A 138 -17.77 8.93 -6.77
CA VAL A 138 -17.59 8.81 -5.31
C VAL A 138 -16.74 9.98 -4.78
N LYS A 139 -17.32 10.86 -3.96
CA LYS A 139 -16.70 12.13 -3.49
C LYS A 139 -15.22 12.02 -3.08
N ARG A 140 -14.86 11.03 -2.26
CA ARG A 140 -13.46 10.86 -1.80
C ARG A 140 -12.47 10.47 -2.92
N LEU A 141 -12.96 9.94 -4.03
CA LEU A 141 -12.21 9.55 -5.22
C LEU A 141 -12.16 10.66 -6.28
N THR A 142 -12.92 11.73 -6.11
CA THR A 142 -12.98 12.89 -7.01
C THR A 142 -12.37 14.16 -6.39
N MET A 143 -11.61 14.00 -5.30
CA MET A 143 -10.92 15.11 -4.65
C MET A 143 -9.69 15.55 -5.45
N LYS A 144 -9.29 16.81 -5.29
CA LYS A 144 -8.24 17.46 -6.09
C LYS A 144 -6.90 16.73 -6.05
N GLU A 145 -6.53 16.14 -4.91
CA GLU A 145 -5.26 15.42 -4.74
C GLU A 145 -5.15 14.13 -5.57
N LEU A 146 -6.26 13.65 -6.16
CA LEU A 146 -6.23 12.46 -7.03
C LEU A 146 -6.18 12.81 -8.52
N PHE A 147 -6.26 14.09 -8.91
CA PHE A 147 -6.19 14.46 -10.31
C PHE A 147 -4.80 14.17 -10.90
N GLY A 148 -4.75 13.73 -12.15
CA GLY A 148 -3.51 13.30 -12.81
C GLY A 148 -3.18 11.82 -12.58
N TRP A 149 -1.92 11.53 -12.27
CA TRP A 149 -1.38 10.17 -12.15
C TRP A 149 -2.20 9.25 -11.23
N PRO A 150 -2.57 9.65 -9.99
CA PRO A 150 -3.35 8.79 -9.09
C PRO A 150 -4.69 8.33 -9.68
N LYS A 151 -5.35 9.16 -10.50
CA LYS A 151 -6.59 8.77 -11.16
C LYS A 151 -6.32 7.73 -12.24
N ASN A 152 -5.35 8.01 -13.10
CA ASN A 152 -5.01 7.19 -14.26
C ASN A 152 -4.42 5.83 -13.86
N ASP A 153 -3.53 5.80 -12.86
CA ASP A 153 -2.94 4.58 -12.30
C ASP A 153 -4.02 3.56 -11.91
N ALA A 154 -5.06 3.99 -11.18
CA ALA A 154 -6.16 3.11 -10.81
C ALA A 154 -6.97 2.59 -12.02
N ASN A 155 -7.09 3.39 -13.09
CA ASN A 155 -7.81 2.96 -14.28
C ASN A 155 -6.95 1.97 -15.09
N TRP A 156 -5.64 2.20 -15.18
CA TRP A 156 -4.72 1.28 -15.84
C TRP A 156 -4.70 -0.08 -15.15
N ILE A 157 -4.66 -0.13 -13.82
CA ILE A 157 -4.76 -1.37 -13.05
C ILE A 157 -6.01 -2.16 -13.46
N LEU A 158 -7.19 -1.52 -13.44
CA LEU A 158 -8.45 -2.18 -13.78
C LEU A 158 -8.49 -2.64 -15.25
N ILE A 159 -7.92 -1.87 -16.17
CA ILE A 159 -7.84 -2.23 -17.59
C ILE A 159 -6.90 -3.43 -17.80
N ILE A 160 -5.73 -3.43 -17.14
CA ILE A 160 -4.76 -4.53 -17.22
C ILE A 160 -5.38 -5.80 -16.63
N GLU A 161 -5.97 -5.73 -15.43
CA GLU A 161 -6.66 -6.86 -14.80
C GLU A 161 -7.75 -7.44 -15.71
N PHE A 162 -8.59 -6.57 -16.30
CA PHE A 162 -9.61 -7.01 -17.25
C PHE A 162 -8.99 -7.68 -18.49
N ALA A 163 -7.95 -7.09 -19.09
CA ALA A 163 -7.29 -7.64 -20.26
C ALA A 163 -6.65 -9.01 -19.98
N LEU A 164 -6.04 -9.19 -18.81
CA LEU A 164 -5.49 -10.48 -18.38
C LEU A 164 -6.58 -11.53 -18.22
N MET A 165 -7.71 -11.20 -17.60
CA MET A 165 -8.83 -12.15 -17.48
C MET A 165 -9.44 -12.52 -18.84
N VAL A 166 -9.53 -11.57 -19.79
CA VAL A 166 -9.98 -11.87 -21.15
C VAL A 166 -9.00 -12.80 -21.88
N ALA A 167 -7.69 -12.58 -21.73
CA ALA A 167 -6.68 -13.47 -22.30
C ALA A 167 -6.77 -14.88 -21.70
N PHE A 168 -6.97 -14.99 -20.39
CA PHE A 168 -7.21 -16.25 -19.70
C PHE A 168 -8.40 -17.04 -20.30
N PHE A 169 -9.56 -16.40 -20.44
CA PHE A 169 -10.72 -17.07 -21.04
C PHE A 169 -10.53 -17.38 -22.54
N THR A 170 -9.83 -16.52 -23.27
CA THR A 170 -9.51 -16.75 -24.70
C THR A 170 -8.63 -17.98 -24.88
N MET A 171 -7.62 -18.13 -24.02
CA MET A 171 -6.75 -19.30 -23.96
C MET A 171 -7.54 -20.57 -23.64
N ASN A 172 -8.31 -20.58 -22.55
CA ASN A 172 -9.12 -21.75 -22.14
C ASN A 172 -10.16 -22.15 -23.18
N SER A 173 -10.81 -21.19 -23.84
CA SER A 173 -11.81 -21.47 -24.88
C SER A 173 -11.18 -22.13 -26.10
N SER A 174 -9.99 -21.66 -26.51
CA SER A 174 -9.27 -22.22 -27.65
C SER A 174 -8.71 -23.60 -27.33
N ASP A 175 -8.14 -23.76 -26.12
CA ASP A 175 -7.68 -25.05 -25.56
C ASP A 175 -8.82 -26.08 -25.55
N PHE A 176 -9.99 -25.72 -25.01
CA PHE A 176 -11.17 -26.61 -24.97
C PHE A 176 -11.61 -27.09 -26.35
N ILE A 177 -11.70 -26.21 -27.36
CA ILE A 177 -12.07 -26.61 -28.73
C ILE A 177 -11.00 -27.57 -29.31
N LEU A 178 -9.72 -27.28 -29.09
CA LEU A 178 -8.62 -28.14 -29.55
C LEU A 178 -8.65 -29.53 -28.88
N GLN A 179 -9.02 -29.61 -27.61
CA GLN A 179 -9.23 -30.87 -26.89
C GLN A 179 -10.41 -31.66 -27.47
N GLN A 180 -11.55 -31.00 -27.74
CA GLN A 180 -12.71 -31.65 -28.37
C GLN A 180 -12.40 -32.21 -29.77
N ARG A 181 -11.54 -31.51 -30.52
CA ARG A 181 -11.09 -31.95 -31.85
C ARG A 181 -9.99 -33.02 -31.80
N GLY A 182 -9.57 -33.45 -30.61
CA GLY A 182 -8.53 -34.46 -30.41
C GLY A 182 -7.11 -33.99 -30.79
N VAL A 183 -6.90 -32.66 -30.89
CA VAL A 183 -5.58 -32.07 -31.16
C VAL A 183 -4.75 -31.99 -29.88
N LEU A 184 -5.39 -31.70 -28.75
CA LEU A 184 -4.80 -31.68 -27.42
C LEU A 184 -5.44 -32.78 -26.55
N GLU A 185 -4.70 -33.22 -25.53
CA GLU A 185 -5.25 -34.15 -24.53
C GLU A 185 -6.30 -33.46 -23.66
N ALA A 186 -7.36 -34.21 -23.31
CA ALA A 186 -8.45 -33.68 -22.51
C ALA A 186 -8.04 -33.46 -21.05
N HIS A 187 -7.91 -32.20 -20.65
CA HIS A 187 -7.50 -31.77 -19.32
C HIS A 187 -8.33 -30.58 -18.85
N GLY A 188 -8.86 -30.67 -17.63
CA GLY A 188 -9.57 -29.57 -16.99
C GLY A 188 -11.06 -29.51 -17.35
N SER A 189 -11.74 -28.53 -16.76
CA SER A 189 -13.14 -28.22 -17.01
C SER A 189 -13.29 -26.71 -17.11
N PHE A 190 -13.89 -26.24 -18.22
CA PHE A 190 -13.96 -24.82 -18.57
C PHE A 190 -15.41 -24.35 -18.80
N PRO A 191 -16.27 -24.40 -17.77
CA PRO A 191 -17.70 -24.17 -17.92
C PRO A 191 -18.05 -22.74 -18.37
N ILE A 192 -17.27 -21.73 -17.98
CA ILE A 192 -17.55 -20.34 -18.36
C ILE A 192 -17.09 -20.07 -19.77
N SER A 193 -15.89 -20.52 -20.13
CA SER A 193 -15.34 -20.44 -21.48
C SER A 193 -16.25 -21.15 -22.49
N GLU A 194 -16.68 -22.37 -22.17
CA GLU A 194 -17.61 -23.18 -22.96
C GLU A 194 -18.94 -22.45 -23.22
N MET A 195 -19.48 -21.77 -22.21
CA MET A 195 -20.76 -21.07 -22.35
C MET A 195 -20.66 -19.72 -23.07
N THR A 196 -19.48 -19.10 -23.10
CA THR A 196 -19.35 -17.68 -23.50
C THR A 196 -18.57 -17.49 -24.80
N LEU A 197 -17.30 -17.88 -24.82
CA LEU A 197 -16.38 -17.60 -25.93
C LEU A 197 -16.29 -18.73 -26.94
N VAL A 198 -16.50 -19.99 -26.52
CA VAL A 198 -16.53 -21.14 -27.44
C VAL A 198 -17.58 -20.99 -28.54
N PRO A 199 -18.86 -20.65 -28.25
CA PRO A 199 -19.87 -20.49 -29.31
C PRO A 199 -19.49 -19.36 -30.28
N PHE A 200 -18.85 -18.30 -29.77
CA PHE A 200 -18.36 -17.21 -30.60
C PHE A 200 -17.24 -17.64 -31.54
N LEU A 201 -16.26 -18.42 -31.06
CA LEU A 201 -15.15 -18.93 -31.88
C LEU A 201 -15.63 -19.94 -32.92
N GLU A 202 -16.61 -20.78 -32.58
CA GLU A 202 -17.16 -21.79 -33.49
C GLU A 202 -17.97 -21.20 -34.64
N ILE A 203 -18.63 -20.05 -34.45
CA ILE A 203 -19.33 -19.32 -35.53
C ILE A 203 -18.41 -19.07 -36.73
N PHE A 204 -17.14 -18.78 -36.48
CA PHE A 204 -16.16 -18.52 -37.54
C PHE A 204 -15.52 -19.79 -38.12
N SER A 205 -15.76 -20.96 -37.49
CA SER A 205 -15.25 -22.26 -37.94
C SER A 205 -13.74 -22.25 -38.23
N PHE A 206 -12.96 -21.61 -37.36
CA PHE A 206 -11.51 -21.52 -37.51
C PHE A 206 -10.85 -22.90 -37.58
N ASP A 207 -9.80 -23.01 -38.38
CA ASP A 207 -8.98 -24.21 -38.48
C ASP A 207 -8.13 -24.43 -37.21
N ASN A 208 -7.59 -25.64 -37.06
CA ASN A 208 -6.81 -26.00 -35.88
C ASN A 208 -5.53 -25.17 -35.74
N GLY A 209 -4.90 -24.76 -36.84
CA GLY A 209 -3.70 -23.93 -36.82
C GLY A 209 -3.98 -22.54 -36.28
N PHE A 210 -5.09 -21.93 -36.70
CA PHE A 210 -5.53 -20.65 -36.15
C PHE A 210 -5.89 -20.74 -34.67
N LEU A 211 -6.59 -21.80 -34.23
CA LEU A 211 -6.92 -21.99 -32.81
C LEU A 211 -5.68 -22.17 -31.94
N VAL A 212 -4.67 -22.91 -32.40
CA VAL A 212 -3.37 -23.01 -31.71
C VAL A 212 -2.69 -21.65 -31.64
N PHE A 213 -2.74 -20.85 -32.70
CA PHE A 213 -2.19 -19.50 -32.69
C PHE A 213 -2.90 -18.60 -31.66
N VAL A 214 -4.23 -18.66 -31.58
CA VAL A 214 -5.01 -17.89 -30.60
C VAL A 214 -4.71 -18.34 -29.17
N GLU A 215 -4.68 -19.65 -28.91
CA GLU A 215 -4.33 -20.22 -27.61
C GLU A 215 -2.93 -19.76 -27.17
N ARG A 216 -1.91 -19.98 -28.00
CA ARG A 216 -0.53 -19.59 -27.69
C ARG A 216 -0.37 -18.07 -27.59
N GLY A 217 -1.03 -17.31 -28.45
CA GLY A 217 -1.02 -15.86 -28.41
C GLY A 217 -1.61 -15.30 -27.12
N ALA A 218 -2.75 -15.85 -26.68
CA ALA A 218 -3.40 -15.49 -25.43
C ALA A 218 -2.55 -15.90 -24.21
N TRP A 219 -1.95 -17.10 -24.23
CA TRP A 219 -1.04 -17.58 -23.18
C TRP A 219 0.19 -16.67 -23.04
N TRP A 220 0.87 -16.33 -24.15
CA TRP A 220 2.02 -15.43 -24.13
C TRP A 220 1.66 -14.01 -23.70
N PHE A 221 0.53 -13.48 -24.20
CA PHE A 221 0.03 -12.17 -23.77
C PHE A 221 -0.25 -12.15 -22.26
N HIS A 222 -0.87 -13.21 -21.73
CA HIS A 222 -1.17 -13.33 -20.32
C HIS A 222 0.12 -13.40 -19.48
N PHE A 223 1.07 -14.28 -19.84
CA PHE A 223 2.35 -14.42 -19.15
C PHE A 223 3.17 -13.13 -19.15
N ILE A 224 3.38 -12.52 -20.33
CA ILE A 224 4.12 -11.26 -20.45
C ILE A 224 3.37 -10.14 -19.71
N GLY A 225 2.04 -10.13 -19.80
CA GLY A 225 1.19 -9.20 -19.10
C GLY A 225 1.29 -9.31 -17.57
N ILE A 226 1.42 -10.53 -17.01
CA ILE A 226 1.68 -10.74 -15.59
C ILE A 226 3.05 -10.20 -15.20
N LEU A 227 4.11 -10.49 -15.97
CA LEU A 227 5.46 -9.97 -15.70
C LEU A 227 5.51 -8.44 -15.78
N PHE A 228 4.81 -7.87 -16.75
CA PHE A 228 4.65 -6.42 -16.88
C PHE A 228 3.91 -5.84 -15.67
N PHE A 229 2.76 -6.42 -15.29
CA PHE A 229 1.96 -5.93 -14.17
C PHE A 229 2.72 -6.03 -12.84
N MET A 230 3.46 -7.13 -12.63
CA MET A 230 4.35 -7.31 -11.48
C MET A 230 5.37 -6.18 -11.37
N ASN A 231 6.03 -5.81 -12.47
CA ASN A 231 7.00 -4.70 -12.49
C ASN A 231 6.31 -3.33 -12.37
N TYR A 232 5.09 -3.21 -12.88
CA TYR A 232 4.26 -2.01 -12.73
C TYR A 232 3.85 -1.76 -11.27
N LEU A 233 3.73 -2.81 -10.43
CA LEU A 233 3.36 -2.69 -9.02
C LEU A 233 4.15 -1.60 -8.30
N TYR A 234 5.46 -1.52 -8.51
CA TYR A 234 6.35 -0.54 -7.88
C TYR A 234 5.89 0.92 -8.06
N TYR A 235 5.35 1.26 -9.23
CA TYR A 235 4.94 2.64 -9.56
C TYR A 235 3.46 2.92 -9.28
N SER A 236 2.73 1.91 -8.81
CA SER A 236 1.27 1.91 -8.75
C SER A 236 0.75 1.85 -7.31
N LYS A 237 -0.50 2.23 -7.11
CA LYS A 237 -1.20 1.97 -5.84
C LYS A 237 -1.45 0.49 -5.57
N HIS A 238 -1.28 -0.39 -6.55
CA HIS A 238 -1.45 -1.83 -6.39
C HIS A 238 -0.32 -2.45 -5.55
N LEU A 239 0.80 -1.72 -5.32
CA LEU A 239 1.88 -2.10 -4.39
C LEU A 239 1.38 -2.51 -2.99
N HIS A 240 0.20 -2.05 -2.59
CA HIS A 240 -0.44 -2.41 -1.34
C HIS A 240 -0.63 -3.91 -1.15
N ILE A 241 -0.75 -4.72 -2.22
CA ILE A 241 -0.87 -6.19 -2.07
C ILE A 241 0.37 -6.81 -1.43
N ILE A 242 1.52 -6.14 -1.50
CA ILE A 242 2.77 -6.58 -0.87
C ILE A 242 2.93 -5.86 0.47
N LEU A 243 2.87 -4.53 0.47
CA LEU A 243 3.23 -3.74 1.65
C LEU A 243 2.14 -3.67 2.73
N ALA A 244 0.91 -4.13 2.46
CA ALA A 244 -0.12 -4.25 3.49
C ALA A 244 0.29 -5.23 4.60
N PHE A 245 1.03 -6.31 4.28
CA PHE A 245 1.52 -7.27 5.26
C PHE A 245 2.49 -6.64 6.28
N PRO A 246 3.66 -6.08 5.88
CA PRO A 246 4.55 -5.44 6.83
C PRO A 246 3.93 -4.20 7.50
N SER A 247 3.08 -3.43 6.81
CA SER A 247 2.43 -2.26 7.42
C SER A 247 1.47 -2.63 8.53
N THR A 248 0.66 -3.68 8.35
CA THR A 248 -0.26 -4.14 9.40
C THR A 248 0.47 -4.83 10.54
N TRP A 249 1.59 -5.50 10.26
CA TRP A 249 2.49 -6.02 11.29
C TRP A 249 3.09 -4.92 12.18
N TYR A 250 3.62 -3.85 11.57
CA TYR A 250 4.22 -2.71 12.27
C TYR A 250 3.22 -1.63 12.70
N ALA A 251 1.92 -1.92 12.61
CA ALA A 251 0.86 -1.00 13.04
C ALA A 251 1.06 -0.57 14.51
N ASN A 252 0.57 0.63 14.82
CA ASN A 252 0.55 1.11 16.19
C ASN A 252 -0.54 0.36 16.97
N LEU A 253 -0.14 -0.39 17.99
CA LEU A 253 -1.04 -1.19 18.86
C LEU A 253 -1.36 -0.47 20.17
N ASP A 254 -0.83 0.74 20.38
CA ASP A 254 -1.19 1.54 21.54
C ASP A 254 -2.55 2.22 21.36
N LEU A 255 -3.09 2.74 22.45
CA LEU A 255 -4.35 3.49 22.44
C LEU A 255 -4.27 4.68 21.50
N TYR A 256 -5.35 4.89 20.73
CA TYR A 256 -5.49 6.08 19.91
C TYR A 256 -5.39 7.34 20.79
N GLY A 257 -4.51 8.26 20.41
CA GLY A 257 -4.24 9.49 21.16
C GLY A 257 -3.04 9.41 22.10
N LYS A 258 -2.46 8.23 22.31
CA LYS A 258 -1.16 8.10 22.98
C LYS A 258 -0.06 8.55 22.01
N PHE A 259 0.67 9.59 22.37
CA PHE A 259 1.84 10.06 21.63
C PHE A 259 3.14 9.65 22.33
N ASN A 260 4.23 9.60 21.57
CA ASN A 260 5.56 9.41 22.14
C ASN A 260 6.03 10.68 22.85
N ASN A 261 6.75 10.50 23.95
CA ASN A 261 7.62 11.54 24.48
C ASN A 261 8.99 11.42 23.82
N LEU A 262 9.68 12.55 23.65
CA LEU A 262 11.06 12.55 23.19
C LEU A 262 11.94 11.99 24.31
N GLU A 263 12.71 10.94 24.02
CA GLU A 263 13.57 10.30 25.02
C GLU A 263 14.68 11.24 25.48
N SER A 264 15.27 12.02 24.56
CA SER A 264 16.26 13.05 24.87
C SER A 264 15.74 14.05 25.90
N VAL A 265 14.56 14.63 25.65
CA VAL A 265 13.91 15.57 26.57
C VAL A 265 13.53 14.90 27.89
N THR A 266 13.04 13.66 27.84
CA THR A 266 12.70 12.90 29.06
C THR A 266 13.92 12.65 29.93
N LYS A 267 15.07 12.32 29.32
CA LYS A 267 16.34 12.11 30.02
C LYS A 267 16.84 13.41 30.65
N GLU A 268 16.76 14.52 29.92
CA GLU A 268 17.14 15.84 30.40
C GLU A 268 16.26 16.29 31.59
N ILE A 269 14.94 16.16 31.48
CA ILE A 269 14.01 16.46 32.59
C ILE A 269 14.32 15.59 33.81
N LYS A 270 14.52 14.28 33.62
CA LYS A 270 14.87 13.38 34.73
C LYS A 270 16.19 13.78 35.40
N LEU A 271 17.18 14.23 34.63
CA LEU A 271 18.44 14.73 35.15
C LEU A 271 18.24 16.02 35.96
N MET A 272 17.43 16.96 35.46
CA MET A 272 17.08 18.19 36.18
C MET A 272 16.29 17.93 37.47
N MET A 273 15.52 16.84 37.52
CA MET A 273 14.73 16.44 38.68
C MET A 273 15.48 15.53 39.67
N ASP A 274 16.67 15.04 39.33
CA ASP A 274 17.46 14.18 40.21
C ASP A 274 18.22 15.04 41.24
N PRO A 275 17.88 14.99 42.53
CA PRO A 275 18.55 15.78 43.57
C PRO A 275 20.01 15.36 43.78
N ASN A 276 20.46 14.24 43.21
CA ASN A 276 21.82 13.75 43.29
C ASN A 276 22.62 13.97 42.00
N ALA A 277 22.01 14.56 40.97
CA ALA A 277 22.73 14.86 39.73
C ALA A 277 23.73 15.99 39.97
N ASP A 278 25.01 15.74 39.65
CA ASP A 278 26.05 16.77 39.65
C ASP A 278 25.96 17.61 38.37
N PRO A 279 25.58 18.91 38.45
CA PRO A 279 25.44 19.78 37.28
C PRO A 279 26.76 20.05 36.55
N TYR A 280 27.90 19.72 37.17
CA TYR A 280 29.23 19.96 36.64
C TYR A 280 29.92 18.67 36.16
N ALA A 281 29.24 17.52 36.21
CA ALA A 281 29.79 16.28 35.71
C ALA A 281 30.02 16.41 34.20
N ALA A 282 31.27 16.23 33.76
CA ALA A 282 31.59 16.18 32.34
C ALA A 282 30.77 15.04 31.70
N PRO A 283 30.21 15.24 30.49
CA PRO A 283 29.59 14.14 29.74
C PRO A 283 30.58 12.97 29.68
N ALA A 284 30.11 11.76 29.96
CA ALA A 284 30.95 10.58 29.84
C ALA A 284 31.62 10.55 28.45
N GLU A 285 32.89 10.16 28.36
CA GLU A 285 33.56 10.01 27.06
C GLU A 285 32.74 9.04 26.18
N GLY A 286 32.20 9.54 25.07
CA GLY A 286 31.28 8.81 24.19
C GLY A 286 29.79 9.07 24.43
N ALA A 287 29.41 10.04 25.27
CA ALA A 287 28.03 10.53 25.35
C ALA A 287 27.60 11.07 23.97
N GLU A 288 26.45 10.57 23.48
CA GLU A 288 25.92 10.90 22.15
C GLU A 288 25.96 12.42 21.87
N GLU A 289 26.44 12.76 20.68
CA GLU A 289 26.45 14.11 20.13
C GLU A 289 25.07 14.78 20.21
N ALA A 290 25.07 16.11 20.10
CA ALA A 290 23.93 17.02 20.18
C ALA A 290 22.58 16.38 19.78
N PRO A 291 21.49 16.61 20.54
CA PRO A 291 20.21 15.96 20.29
C PRO A 291 19.82 16.11 18.81
N SER A 292 19.48 14.99 18.19
CA SER A 292 18.84 14.98 16.88
C SER A 292 17.70 15.99 16.86
N LYS A 293 17.50 16.69 15.74
CA LYS A 293 16.37 17.63 15.52
C LYS A 293 15.09 17.09 16.16
N PHE A 294 14.41 17.94 16.92
CA PHE A 294 13.14 17.62 17.54
C PHE A 294 12.05 17.55 16.47
N GLY A 295 11.39 16.40 16.33
CA GLY A 295 10.38 16.21 15.29
C GLY A 295 10.96 15.99 13.91
N ALA A 296 10.18 16.33 12.87
CA ALA A 296 10.55 16.09 11.48
C ALA A 296 10.41 17.32 10.56
N GLU A 297 11.50 17.68 9.90
CA GLU A 297 11.52 18.68 8.83
C GLU A 297 11.38 18.03 7.45
N ASP A 298 12.11 16.92 7.23
CA ASP A 298 12.10 16.14 6.00
C ASP A 298 11.97 14.63 6.28
N ILE A 299 11.92 13.82 5.23
CA ILE A 299 11.73 12.36 5.32
C ILE A 299 12.80 11.63 6.16
N PHE A 300 14.03 12.18 6.28
CA PHE A 300 15.12 11.58 7.06
C PHE A 300 14.86 11.64 8.57
N ASP A 301 14.04 12.59 9.00
CA ASP A 301 13.66 12.75 10.40
C ASP A 301 12.48 11.85 10.80
N LEU A 302 11.71 11.39 9.82
CA LEU A 302 10.64 10.42 10.04
C LEU A 302 11.23 9.04 10.33
N ASN A 303 10.50 8.22 11.08
CA ASN A 303 10.91 6.85 11.32
C ASN A 303 10.57 5.91 10.17
N GLN A 304 11.24 4.75 10.13
CA GLN A 304 11.08 3.74 9.07
C GLN A 304 9.61 3.28 8.88
N VAL A 305 8.82 3.22 9.96
CA VAL A 305 7.41 2.81 9.86
C VAL A 305 6.53 3.89 9.24
N GLN A 306 6.84 5.18 9.47
CA GLN A 306 6.17 6.28 8.80
C GLN A 306 6.46 6.29 7.29
N LEU A 307 7.70 6.00 6.89
CA LEU A 307 8.07 5.88 5.48
C LEU A 307 7.42 4.65 4.83
N LEU A 308 7.36 3.52 5.53
CA LEU A 308 6.61 2.33 5.10
C LEU A 308 5.12 2.66 4.91
N ASN A 309 4.52 3.41 5.83
CA ASN A 309 3.12 3.83 5.72
C ASN A 309 2.88 4.67 4.45
N ALA A 310 3.83 5.55 4.09
CA ALA A 310 3.72 6.38 2.90
C ALA A 310 3.65 5.53 1.61
N TYR A 311 4.55 4.54 1.47
CA TYR A 311 4.52 3.60 0.33
C TYR A 311 3.28 2.71 0.31
N SER A 312 2.74 2.37 1.47
CA SER A 312 1.63 1.43 1.60
C SER A 312 0.26 2.06 1.40
N CYS A 313 0.18 3.39 1.31
CA CYS A 313 -1.06 4.12 1.13
C CYS A 313 -1.80 3.68 -0.16
N THR A 314 -3.00 3.13 0.00
CA THR A 314 -3.85 2.70 -1.12
C THR A 314 -4.61 3.84 -1.80
N GLU A 315 -4.44 5.07 -1.32
CA GLU A 315 -5.12 6.27 -1.81
C GLU A 315 -6.66 6.20 -1.77
N CYS A 316 -7.23 5.25 -1.01
CA CYS A 316 -8.68 4.98 -0.97
C CYS A 316 -9.52 6.14 -0.41
N GLY A 317 -8.90 7.06 0.34
CA GLY A 317 -9.53 8.26 0.88
C GLY A 317 -10.46 8.04 2.08
N ARG A 318 -10.45 6.85 2.71
CA ARG A 318 -11.25 6.59 3.93
C ARG A 318 -10.90 7.58 5.05
N CYS A 319 -9.60 7.78 5.29
CA CYS A 319 -9.08 8.74 6.26
C CYS A 319 -9.50 10.19 5.96
N THR A 320 -9.50 10.60 4.69
CA THR A 320 -9.98 11.94 4.27
C THR A 320 -11.48 12.09 4.48
N SER A 321 -12.28 11.06 4.17
CA SER A 321 -13.74 11.13 4.30
C SER A 321 -14.27 11.23 5.73
N VAL A 322 -13.45 10.89 6.73
CA VAL A 322 -13.80 10.99 8.16
C VAL A 322 -13.08 12.13 8.87
N CYS A 323 -12.21 12.88 8.17
CA CYS A 323 -11.43 13.95 8.78
C CYS A 323 -12.32 15.18 9.02
N PRO A 324 -12.54 15.62 10.27
CA PRO A 324 -13.40 16.77 10.56
C PRO A 324 -12.93 18.03 9.84
N ALA A 325 -11.61 18.27 9.81
CA ALA A 325 -11.00 19.42 9.15
C ALA A 325 -11.28 19.42 7.63
N ASN A 326 -11.19 18.26 6.98
CA ASN A 326 -11.46 18.15 5.55
C ASN A 326 -12.96 18.37 5.24
N ILE A 327 -13.83 17.82 6.08
CA ILE A 327 -15.29 17.96 5.93
C ILE A 327 -15.71 19.43 6.00
N THR A 328 -15.08 20.22 6.88
CA THR A 328 -15.33 21.67 6.99
C THR A 328 -14.61 22.52 5.93
N GLY A 329 -13.96 21.89 4.94
CA GLY A 329 -13.30 22.61 3.84
C GLY A 329 -11.90 23.15 4.13
N LYS A 330 -11.27 22.77 5.25
CA LYS A 330 -9.85 23.10 5.51
C LYS A 330 -8.94 22.30 4.58
N LYS A 331 -7.71 22.78 4.37
CA LYS A 331 -6.75 22.17 3.42
C LYS A 331 -6.30 20.75 3.78
N LEU A 332 -6.40 20.34 5.05
CA LEU A 332 -5.92 19.02 5.48
C LEU A 332 -6.67 17.88 4.79
N SER A 333 -5.91 16.99 4.14
CA SER A 333 -6.34 15.65 3.73
C SER A 333 -5.33 14.64 4.29
N PRO A 334 -5.68 13.79 5.27
CA PRO A 334 -4.74 12.81 5.83
C PRO A 334 -4.19 11.83 4.79
N ARG A 335 -4.95 11.54 3.73
CA ARG A 335 -4.44 10.80 2.57
C ARG A 335 -3.32 11.56 1.87
N ALA A 336 -3.52 12.86 1.62
CA ALA A 336 -2.54 13.68 0.91
C ALA A 336 -1.23 13.78 1.69
N ILE A 337 -1.25 13.76 3.03
CA ILE A 337 -0.04 13.68 3.85
C ILE A 337 0.80 12.45 3.47
N LEU A 338 0.20 11.24 3.45
CA LEU A 338 0.91 10.02 3.06
C LEU A 338 1.41 10.07 1.61
N MET A 339 0.59 10.58 0.68
CA MET A 339 0.97 10.71 -0.73
C MET A 339 2.16 11.67 -0.90
N LYS A 340 2.10 12.85 -0.29
CA LYS A 340 3.17 13.85 -0.32
C LYS A 340 4.46 13.34 0.30
N THR A 341 4.38 12.61 1.41
CA THR A 341 5.53 11.94 2.01
C THR A 341 6.14 10.90 1.07
N ARG A 342 5.30 10.07 0.42
CA ARG A 342 5.77 9.10 -0.59
C ARG A 342 6.43 9.79 -1.76
N ASP A 343 5.83 10.86 -2.28
CA ASP A 343 6.32 11.56 -3.45
C ASP A 343 7.69 12.23 -3.16
N ARG A 344 7.87 12.84 -1.97
CA ARG A 344 9.18 13.32 -1.49
C ARG A 344 10.18 12.17 -1.36
N LEU A 345 9.76 11.04 -0.80
CA LEU A 345 10.62 9.87 -0.59
C LEU A 345 11.10 9.24 -1.90
N GLU A 346 10.23 9.18 -2.91
CA GLU A 346 10.57 8.72 -4.27
C GLU A 346 11.49 9.71 -4.98
N GLU A 347 11.32 11.02 -4.77
CA GLU A 347 12.20 12.05 -5.31
C GLU A 347 13.62 11.94 -4.74
N VAL A 348 13.74 11.81 -3.41
CA VAL A 348 15.03 11.52 -2.76
C VAL A 348 15.62 10.19 -3.26
N GLY A 349 14.79 9.16 -3.43
CA GLY A 349 15.23 7.88 -3.97
C GLY A 349 15.82 8.00 -5.38
N ARG A 350 15.23 8.82 -6.25
CA ARG A 350 15.76 9.10 -7.60
C ARG A 350 17.04 9.93 -7.57
N ASN A 351 17.14 10.89 -6.64
CA ASN A 351 18.38 11.65 -6.41
C ASN A 351 19.54 10.72 -6.04
N ILE A 352 19.33 9.80 -5.09
CA ILE A 352 20.33 8.81 -4.68
C ILE A 352 20.69 7.87 -5.85
N ASP A 353 19.72 7.41 -6.64
CA ASP A 353 20.00 6.55 -7.80
C ASP A 353 20.92 7.22 -8.82
N LYS A 354 20.78 8.54 -9.00
CA LYS A 354 21.57 9.31 -9.96
C LYS A 354 22.97 9.62 -9.42
N ASN A 355 23.09 9.94 -8.14
CA ASN A 355 24.30 10.51 -7.54
C ASN A 355 25.07 9.51 -6.66
N GLY A 356 24.52 8.32 -6.39
CA GLY A 356 25.07 7.32 -5.47
C GLY A 356 24.85 7.63 -3.98
N LYS A 357 24.65 8.92 -3.65
CA LYS A 357 24.31 9.42 -2.32
C LYS A 357 23.26 10.52 -2.43
N PHE A 358 22.62 10.86 -1.32
CA PHE A 358 21.72 12.02 -1.32
C PHE A 358 22.54 13.31 -1.45
N GLU A 359 22.20 14.11 -2.45
CA GLU A 359 22.67 15.48 -2.59
C GLU A 359 21.50 16.43 -2.35
N ASP A 360 21.69 17.44 -1.50
CA ASP A 360 20.60 18.35 -1.13
C ASP A 360 20.04 19.05 -2.38
N ASP A 361 18.76 18.82 -2.63
CA ASP A 361 18.01 19.37 -3.75
C ASP A 361 17.29 20.67 -3.41
N GLY A 362 17.52 21.20 -2.20
CA GLY A 362 16.92 22.43 -1.70
C GLY A 362 15.45 22.29 -1.33
N LYS A 363 14.88 21.08 -1.39
CA LYS A 363 13.49 20.80 -1.04
C LYS A 363 13.42 20.08 0.29
N LYS A 364 12.32 20.26 1.03
CA LYS A 364 12.01 19.56 2.27
C LYS A 364 10.55 19.12 2.28
N LEU A 365 10.22 18.06 3.03
CA LEU A 365 8.82 17.64 3.19
C LEU A 365 7.94 18.78 3.75
N LEU A 366 8.45 19.52 4.73
CA LEU A 366 7.82 20.71 5.28
C LEU A 366 7.93 21.89 4.31
N ASN A 367 6.83 22.64 4.15
CA ASN A 367 6.65 23.81 3.28
C ASN A 367 6.62 23.52 1.77
N ASP A 368 7.49 22.68 1.20
CA ASP A 368 7.45 22.41 -0.25
C ASP A 368 6.35 21.42 -0.64
N TYR A 369 6.10 20.42 0.20
CA TYR A 369 5.04 19.42 -0.05
C TYR A 369 3.89 19.58 0.92
N ILE A 370 4.17 19.63 2.23
CA ILE A 370 3.16 19.75 3.29
C ILE A 370 3.25 21.13 3.92
N THR A 371 2.15 21.88 3.84
CA THR A 371 2.09 23.26 4.34
C THR A 371 1.79 23.32 5.84
N LYS A 372 2.22 24.40 6.50
CA LYS A 372 1.89 24.68 7.91
C LYS A 372 0.37 24.73 8.15
N GLU A 373 -0.40 25.23 7.20
CA GLU A 373 -1.87 25.29 7.29
C GLU A 373 -2.50 23.89 7.31
N GLU A 374 -2.02 22.96 6.49
CA GLU A 374 -2.45 21.56 6.53
C GLU A 374 -2.12 20.93 7.88
N LEU A 375 -0.90 21.17 8.38
CA LEU A 375 -0.45 20.64 9.67
C LEU A 375 -1.34 21.17 10.79
N TRP A 376 -1.54 22.48 10.92
CA TRP A 376 -2.31 23.10 12.00
C TRP A 376 -3.83 22.91 11.90
N ALA A 377 -4.36 22.54 10.74
CA ALA A 377 -5.77 22.16 10.60
C ALA A 377 -6.12 20.83 11.30
N CYS A 378 -5.13 19.97 11.61
CA CYS A 378 -5.38 18.70 12.30
C CYS A 378 -5.86 18.89 13.75
N THR A 379 -6.92 18.19 14.14
CA THR A 379 -7.44 18.23 15.52
C THR A 379 -6.91 17.10 16.41
N THR A 380 -5.93 16.34 15.92
CA THR A 380 -5.32 15.19 16.63
C THR A 380 -6.31 14.11 17.12
N CYS A 381 -7.52 14.06 16.53
CA CYS A 381 -8.62 13.19 16.97
C CYS A 381 -8.50 11.70 16.59
N ASN A 382 -7.45 11.28 15.86
CA ASN A 382 -7.23 9.90 15.40
C ASN A 382 -8.30 9.26 14.48
N ALA A 383 -9.31 9.99 14.02
CA ALA A 383 -10.32 9.43 13.11
C ALA A 383 -9.70 8.82 11.82
N CYS A 384 -8.63 9.43 11.31
CA CYS A 384 -7.91 8.96 10.12
C CYS A 384 -7.20 7.62 10.31
N THR A 385 -6.58 7.41 11.48
CA THR A 385 -5.83 6.18 11.81
C THR A 385 -6.80 5.03 12.05
N GLN A 386 -7.90 5.29 12.76
CA GLN A 386 -8.95 4.31 13.02
C GLN A 386 -9.69 3.85 11.74
N ALA A 387 -9.93 4.77 10.80
CA ALA A 387 -10.64 4.46 9.55
C ALA A 387 -9.76 3.79 8.48
N CYS A 388 -8.45 3.74 8.67
CA CYS A 388 -7.52 3.17 7.71
C CYS A 388 -7.72 1.64 7.59
N PRO A 389 -7.95 1.10 6.38
CA PRO A 389 -8.25 -0.33 6.23
C PRO A 389 -7.04 -1.23 6.46
N ILE A 390 -5.82 -0.67 6.37
CA ILE A 390 -4.54 -1.35 6.56
C ILE A 390 -3.70 -0.68 7.67
N LEU A 391 -4.36 0.00 8.61
CA LEU A 391 -3.77 0.51 9.87
C LEU A 391 -2.61 1.51 9.75
N LEU A 392 -2.54 2.27 8.64
CA LEU A 392 -1.57 3.36 8.49
C LEU A 392 -1.86 4.54 9.43
N ASP A 393 -0.80 5.22 9.85
CA ASP A 393 -0.86 6.31 10.81
C ASP A 393 -0.34 7.64 10.21
N PRO A 394 -1.15 8.35 9.39
CA PRO A 394 -0.80 9.68 8.90
C PRO A 394 -0.66 10.72 10.03
N LEU A 395 -1.30 10.50 11.18
CA LEU A 395 -1.28 11.44 12.29
C LEU A 395 0.11 11.52 12.91
N SER A 396 0.82 10.38 13.03
CA SER A 396 2.20 10.36 13.50
C SER A 396 3.12 11.29 12.70
N ILE A 397 2.99 11.35 11.37
CA ILE A 397 3.80 12.24 10.52
C ILE A 397 3.45 13.70 10.83
N ILE A 398 2.16 14.03 10.88
CA ILE A 398 1.69 15.39 11.21
C ILE A 398 2.24 15.83 12.58
N PHE A 399 2.23 14.92 13.56
CA PHE A 399 2.67 15.21 14.92
C PHE A 399 4.18 15.49 14.99
N GLU A 400 5.02 14.69 14.33
CA GLU A 400 6.46 14.95 14.28
C GLU A 400 6.77 16.27 13.55
N MET A 401 6.04 16.61 12.49
CA MET A 401 6.23 17.90 11.80
C MET A 401 5.78 19.09 12.65
N ARG A 402 4.68 18.95 13.41
CA ARG A 402 4.27 19.97 14.39
C ARG A 402 5.28 20.13 15.51
N ARG A 403 5.86 19.03 15.99
CA ARG A 403 6.92 19.05 17.00
C ARG A 403 8.13 19.86 16.51
N PHE A 404 8.56 19.65 15.27
CA PHE A 404 9.62 20.46 14.66
C PHE A 404 9.26 21.95 14.58
N LEU A 405 8.05 22.27 14.12
CA LEU A 405 7.59 23.67 14.08
C LEU A 405 7.62 24.34 15.44
N VAL A 406 7.23 23.64 16.51
CA VAL A 406 7.17 24.20 17.86
C VAL A 406 8.57 24.28 18.48
N MET A 407 9.32 23.17 18.49
CA MET A 407 10.54 23.04 19.28
C MET A 407 11.80 23.56 18.58
N GLU A 408 11.84 23.56 17.25
CA GLU A 408 13.00 24.02 16.47
C GLU A 408 12.76 25.41 15.85
N GLN A 409 11.55 25.66 15.34
CA GLN A 409 11.24 26.92 14.64
C GLN A 409 10.51 27.96 15.49
N SER A 410 10.07 27.62 16.71
CA SER A 410 9.20 28.50 17.52
C SER A 410 7.97 29.03 16.75
N ALA A 411 7.46 28.23 15.81
CA ALA A 411 6.44 28.59 14.84
C ALA A 411 5.06 27.99 15.16
N ALA A 412 4.73 27.93 16.45
CA ALA A 412 3.40 27.54 16.89
C ALA A 412 2.37 28.68 16.61
N PRO A 413 1.11 28.35 16.32
CA PRO A 413 0.01 29.32 16.28
C PRO A 413 -0.06 30.14 17.57
N GLN A 414 -0.45 31.41 17.45
CA GLN A 414 -0.48 32.34 18.58
C GLN A 414 -1.39 31.85 19.72
N GLU A 415 -2.50 31.21 19.38
CA GLU A 415 -3.44 30.63 20.34
C GLU A 415 -2.79 29.51 21.16
N LEU A 416 -1.91 28.71 20.54
CA LEU A 416 -1.16 27.66 21.24
C LEU A 416 -0.03 28.26 22.09
N ASN A 417 0.66 29.29 21.61
CA ASN A 417 1.66 29.99 22.43
C ASN A 417 1.04 30.58 23.69
N LEU A 418 -0.12 31.25 23.57
CA LEU A 418 -0.85 31.78 24.72
C LEU A 418 -1.24 30.67 25.71
N MET A 419 -1.73 29.53 25.21
CA MET A 419 -2.03 28.38 26.05
C MET A 419 -0.79 27.84 26.76
N MET A 420 0.33 27.65 26.06
CA MET A 420 1.57 27.14 26.64
C MET A 420 2.10 28.10 27.73
N THR A 421 2.11 29.41 27.46
CA THR A 421 2.48 30.43 28.46
C THR A 421 1.55 30.44 29.67
N ASN A 422 0.24 30.21 29.48
CA ASN A 422 -0.68 30.09 30.60
C ASN A 422 -0.43 28.83 31.43
N VAL A 423 -0.13 27.69 30.78
CA VAL A 423 0.22 26.45 31.49
C VAL A 423 1.48 26.64 32.32
N GLU A 424 2.50 27.30 31.75
CA GLU A 424 3.77 27.58 32.44
C GLU A 424 3.57 28.49 33.67
N ASN A 425 2.82 29.57 33.53
CA ASN A 425 2.68 30.57 34.60
C ASN A 425 1.57 30.24 35.62
N ASN A 426 0.47 29.63 35.17
CA ASN A 426 -0.74 29.45 35.98
C ASN A 426 -1.08 27.98 36.27
N ALA A 427 -0.33 27.02 35.71
CA ALA A 427 -0.66 25.59 35.74
C ALA A 427 -2.08 25.29 35.22
N ALA A 428 -2.57 26.12 34.29
CA ALA A 428 -3.88 25.99 33.64
C ALA A 428 -3.80 26.49 32.18
N PRO A 429 -4.55 25.91 31.24
CA PRO A 429 -4.49 26.29 29.82
C PRO A 429 -5.09 27.68 29.53
N TRP A 430 -5.88 28.22 30.45
CA TRP A 430 -6.45 29.56 30.39
C TRP A 430 -5.97 30.40 31.56
N GLN A 431 -6.10 31.72 31.43
CA GLN A 431 -5.70 32.68 32.43
C GLN A 431 -6.72 32.73 33.59
N TYR A 432 -6.68 31.74 34.47
CA TYR A 432 -7.43 31.73 35.74
C TYR A 432 -6.61 32.37 36.85
N ASN A 433 -7.31 32.89 37.87
CA ASN A 433 -6.69 33.14 39.16
C ASN A 433 -6.17 31.82 39.74
N GLN A 434 -5.06 31.85 40.51
CA GLN A 434 -4.46 30.65 41.08
C GLN A 434 -5.43 29.82 41.94
N ALA A 435 -6.36 30.47 42.66
CA ALA A 435 -7.40 29.77 43.42
C ALA A 435 -8.43 29.04 42.54
N ASP A 436 -8.66 29.53 41.33
CA ASP A 436 -9.65 29.05 40.38
C ASP A 436 -9.05 28.13 39.30
N ARG A 437 -7.73 27.92 39.32
CA ARG A 437 -6.98 27.22 38.25
C ARG A 437 -7.43 25.79 37.97
N LEU A 438 -8.22 25.17 38.84
CA LEU A 438 -8.77 23.81 38.65
C LEU A 438 -10.22 23.82 38.14
N ASN A 439 -10.86 24.99 37.98
CA ASN A 439 -12.25 25.06 37.53
C ASN A 439 -12.43 24.46 36.12
N TRP A 440 -11.41 24.53 35.28
CA TRP A 440 -11.46 23.94 33.94
C TRP A 440 -11.48 22.42 33.89
N ALA A 441 -11.06 21.74 34.97
CA ALA A 441 -10.99 20.28 35.03
C ALA A 441 -12.27 19.66 35.65
N LYS A 442 -13.27 20.48 35.98
CA LYS A 442 -14.53 20.02 36.59
C LYS A 442 -15.60 19.66 35.56
N ASP A 443 -15.44 20.10 34.31
CA ASP A 443 -16.26 19.73 33.15
C ASP A 443 -15.60 18.55 32.40
#